data_AF-A0A7L3NQQ3-F1
#
_entry.id   AF-A0A7L3NQQ3-F1
#
_cell.length_a   1.000
_cell.length_b   1.000
_cell.length_c   1.000
_cell.angle_alpha   90.00
_cell.angle_beta   90.00
_cell.angle_gamma   90.00
#
_symmetry.space_group_name_H-M   'P 1'
#
loop_
_entity.id
_entity.type
_entity.pdbx_description
1 polymer ?
#
loop_
_entity_poly.entity_id
_entity_poly.type
_entity_poly.pdbx_seq_one_letter_code
_entity_poly.pdbx_strand_id
1 'polypeptide(L)'
;VEETEHLLKLSKLLATQDFQARMEGLVLLQDDCKNNPQFISKNIAFMFLFSKQLIDAFVLTLTDCHKNVSQKALQVLTLMTPILRGASSPVMVSLVTAATDNLNSK
;
A
#
# COMPACT_ATOMS: atom_id res chain seq x y z
N VAL A 1 -20.98 8.10 -0.41
CA VAL A 1 -21.04 7.33 -1.67
C VAL A 1 -19.76 7.55 -2.46
N GLU A 2 -19.38 8.80 -2.75
CA GLU A 2 -18.13 9.12 -3.50
C GLU A 2 -16.83 8.63 -2.84
N GLU A 3 -16.63 8.84 -1.52
CA GLU A 3 -15.43 8.36 -0.81
C GLU A 3 -15.25 6.84 -0.89
N THR A 4 -16.36 6.10 -0.80
CA THR A 4 -16.37 4.62 -0.80
C THR A 4 -16.06 4.07 -2.19
N GLU A 5 -16.57 4.71 -3.24
CA GLU A 5 -16.28 4.34 -4.63
C GLU A 5 -14.82 4.60 -5.00
N HIS A 6 -14.25 5.71 -4.52
CA HIS A 6 -12.83 6.03 -4.71
C HIS A 6 -11.93 4.98 -4.07
N LEU A 7 -12.24 4.55 -2.84
CA LEU A 7 -11.52 3.46 -2.17
C LEU A 7 -11.65 2.12 -2.90
N LEU A 8 -12.84 1.80 -3.40
CA LEU A 8 -13.07 0.59 -4.20
C LEU A 8 -12.26 0.60 -5.51
N LYS A 9 -12.20 1.75 -6.19
CA LYS A 9 -11.39 1.93 -7.39
C LYS A 9 -9.91 1.73 -7.06
N LEU A 10 -9.42 2.39 -6.02
CA LEU A 10 -8.02 2.28 -5.61
C LEU A 10 -7.65 0.85 -5.22
N SER A 11 -8.53 0.17 -4.46
CA SER A 11 -8.34 -1.24 -4.10
C SER A 11 -8.30 -2.16 -5.33
N LYS A 12 -9.17 -1.94 -6.33
CA LYS A 12 -9.17 -2.74 -7.57
C LYS A 12 -7.90 -2.53 -8.40
N LEU A 13 -7.44 -1.28 -8.51
CA LEU A 13 -6.22 -0.96 -9.24
C LEU A 13 -5.00 -1.59 -8.58
N LEU A 14 -4.92 -1.61 -7.24
CA LEU A 14 -3.79 -2.20 -6.52
C LEU A 14 -3.82 -3.73 -6.49
N ALA A 15 -5.00 -4.35 -6.52
CA ALA A 15 -5.16 -5.80 -6.45
C ALA A 15 -5.12 -6.53 -7.81
N THR A 16 -5.05 -5.81 -8.92
CA THR A 16 -5.05 -6.40 -10.28
C THR A 16 -3.70 -7.06 -10.64
N GLN A 17 -3.74 -8.07 -11.51
CA GLN A 17 -2.52 -8.71 -12.05
C GLN A 17 -1.86 -7.90 -13.17
N ASP A 18 -2.56 -6.92 -13.75
CA ASP A 18 -2.00 -6.00 -14.73
C ASP A 18 -1.05 -4.99 -14.07
N PHE A 19 0.20 -4.98 -14.52
CA PHE A 19 1.24 -4.08 -14.04
C PHE A 19 0.88 -2.59 -14.26
N GLN A 20 0.30 -2.23 -15.41
CA GLN A 20 0.00 -0.83 -15.69
C GLN A 20 -1.08 -0.29 -14.75
N ALA A 21 -2.13 -1.07 -14.53
CA ALA A 21 -3.20 -0.71 -13.62
C ALA A 21 -2.73 -0.63 -12.15
N ARG A 22 -1.82 -1.51 -11.71
CA ARG A 22 -1.18 -1.37 -10.39
C ARG A 22 -0.39 -0.06 -10.27
N MET A 23 0.31 0.33 -11.33
CA MET A 23 1.08 1.57 -11.32
C MET A 23 0.19 2.81 -11.28
N GLU A 24 -0.93 2.78 -12.00
CA GLU A 24 -1.97 3.81 -11.93
C GLU A 24 -2.54 3.92 -10.50
N GLY A 25 -2.82 2.78 -9.86
CA GLY A 25 -3.26 2.74 -8.45
C GLY A 25 -2.24 3.34 -7.49
N LEU A 26 -0.94 3.08 -7.70
CA LEU A 26 0.13 3.66 -6.87
C LEU A 26 0.28 5.17 -7.07
N VAL A 27 0.16 5.66 -8.31
CA VAL A 27 0.15 7.11 -8.59
C VAL A 27 -1.04 7.78 -7.91
N LEU A 28 -2.23 7.17 -7.99
CA LEU A 28 -3.44 7.67 -7.34
C LEU A 28 -3.29 7.73 -5.82
N LEU A 29 -2.80 6.64 -5.19
CA LEU A 29 -2.53 6.59 -3.76
C LEU A 29 -1.49 7.63 -3.33
N GLN A 30 -0.47 7.86 -4.15
CA GLN A 30 0.55 8.88 -3.88
C GLN A 30 -0.06 10.28 -3.86
N ASP A 31 -0.94 10.59 -4.81
CA ASP A 31 -1.63 11.87 -4.86
C ASP A 31 -2.60 12.05 -3.69
N ASP A 32 -3.33 11.01 -3.29
CA ASP A 32 -4.20 11.07 -2.12
C ASP A 32 -3.41 11.26 -0.82
N CYS A 33 -2.23 10.67 -0.69
CA CYS A 33 -1.36 10.91 0.46
C CYS A 33 -0.90 12.37 0.54
N LYS A 34 -0.64 13.02 -0.59
CA LYS A 34 -0.18 14.42 -0.66
C LYS A 34 -1.32 15.41 -0.45
N ASN A 35 -2.43 15.18 -1.14
CA ASN A 35 -3.49 16.17 -1.29
C ASN A 35 -4.61 15.93 -0.27
N ASN A 36 -4.83 14.68 0.16
CA ASN A 36 -5.94 14.27 1.02
C ASN A 36 -5.49 13.43 2.24
N PRO A 37 -4.49 13.86 3.05
CA PRO A 37 -3.93 13.03 4.13
C PRO A 37 -4.95 12.67 5.22
N GLN A 38 -5.94 13.52 5.47
CA GLN A 38 -7.02 13.26 6.44
C GLN A 38 -7.98 12.17 5.95
N PHE A 39 -8.21 12.09 4.64
CA PHE A 39 -9.02 11.03 4.01
C PHE A 39 -8.31 9.67 4.15
N ILE A 40 -6.99 9.63 3.90
CA ILE A 40 -6.18 8.42 4.12
C ILE A 40 -6.17 8.04 5.61
N SER A 41 -5.91 9.01 6.50
CA SER A 41 -5.86 8.76 7.95
C SER A 41 -7.20 8.28 8.53
N LYS A 42 -8.33 8.85 8.10
CA LYS A 42 -9.68 8.47 8.57
C LYS A 42 -10.08 7.11 8.04
N ASN A 43 -9.71 6.80 6.80
CA ASN A 43 -10.02 5.52 6.20
C ASN A 43 -9.02 4.43 6.56
N ILE A 44 -7.87 4.71 7.18
CA ILE A 44 -6.96 3.69 7.74
C ILE A 44 -7.67 2.77 8.76
N ALA A 45 -8.68 3.26 9.48
CA ALA A 45 -9.50 2.44 10.39
C ALA A 45 -10.63 1.64 9.70
N PHE A 46 -11.12 2.10 8.54
CA PHE A 46 -12.08 1.35 7.70
C PHE A 46 -11.36 0.36 6.76
N MET A 47 -10.11 0.69 6.42
CA MET A 47 -9.01 -0.13 5.97
C MET A 47 -8.48 -0.98 7.15
N PHE A 48 -9.35 -1.52 8.01
CA PHE A 48 -9.04 -2.66 8.88
C PHE A 48 -9.74 -3.93 8.36
N LEU A 49 -10.85 -3.76 7.63
CA LEU A 49 -11.52 -4.82 6.85
C LEU A 49 -11.09 -4.80 5.37
N PHE A 50 -10.80 -3.62 4.81
CA PHE A 50 -10.22 -3.45 3.46
C PHE A 50 -8.68 -3.46 3.42
N SER A 51 -7.98 -3.31 4.57
CA SER A 51 -6.51 -3.35 4.61
C SER A 51 -5.93 -4.68 4.23
N LYS A 52 -6.60 -5.79 4.55
CA LYS A 52 -5.96 -7.09 4.40
C LYS A 52 -5.57 -7.33 2.94
N GLN A 53 -6.47 -7.05 1.99
CA GLN A 53 -6.15 -7.18 0.56
C GLN A 53 -5.10 -6.17 0.09
N LEU A 54 -5.14 -4.93 0.58
CA LEU A 54 -4.18 -3.90 0.18
C LEU A 54 -2.78 -4.17 0.75
N ILE A 55 -2.70 -4.63 2.00
CA ILE A 55 -1.47 -5.08 2.64
C ILE A 55 -0.98 -6.35 1.94
N ASP A 56 -1.82 -7.35 1.69
CA ASP A 56 -1.43 -8.58 1.01
C ASP A 56 -0.92 -8.28 -0.42
N ALA A 57 -1.58 -7.38 -1.16
CA ALA A 57 -1.12 -6.93 -2.48
C ALA A 57 0.19 -6.13 -2.40
N PHE A 58 0.35 -5.29 -1.37
CA PHE A 58 1.57 -4.52 -1.17
C PHE A 58 2.75 -5.41 -0.75
N VAL A 59 2.49 -6.44 0.08
CA VAL A 59 3.44 -7.49 0.44
C VAL A 59 3.88 -8.26 -0.82
N LEU A 60 2.94 -8.65 -1.69
CA LEU A 60 3.27 -9.27 -2.98
C LEU A 60 4.13 -8.36 -3.87
N THR A 61 3.85 -7.05 -3.86
CA THR A 61 4.59 -6.04 -4.63
C THR A 61 5.99 -5.79 -4.04
N LEU A 62 6.15 -5.92 -2.72
CA LEU A 62 7.46 -5.90 -2.06
C LEU A 62 8.29 -7.13 -2.43
N THR A 63 7.68 -8.30 -2.58
CA THR A 63 8.35 -9.53 -2.99
C THR A 63 8.36 -9.77 -4.51
N ASP A 64 8.08 -8.74 -5.31
CA ASP A 64 7.99 -8.88 -6.77
C ASP A 64 9.36 -9.24 -7.39
N CYS A 65 9.35 -10.19 -8.33
CA CYS A 65 10.55 -10.65 -9.02
C CYS A 65 11.19 -9.57 -9.91
N HIS A 66 10.41 -8.56 -10.29
CA HIS A 66 10.89 -7.44 -11.08
C HIS A 66 11.48 -6.34 -10.19
N LYS A 67 12.81 -6.18 -10.23
CA LYS A 67 13.57 -5.27 -9.34
C LYS A 67 13.05 -3.84 -9.27
N ASN A 68 12.58 -3.27 -10.39
CA ASN A 68 12.09 -1.89 -10.38
C ASN A 68 10.77 -1.74 -9.60
N VAL A 69 9.96 -2.81 -9.55
CA VAL A 69 8.67 -2.82 -8.85
C VAL A 69 8.91 -2.92 -7.35
N SER A 70 9.75 -3.87 -6.92
CA SER A 70 10.10 -4.04 -5.52
C SER A 70 10.86 -2.84 -4.95
N GLN A 71 11.78 -2.25 -5.73
CA GLN A 71 12.52 -1.06 -5.30
C GLN A 71 11.61 0.18 -5.16
N LYS A 72 10.60 0.32 -6.03
CA LYS A 72 9.59 1.39 -5.89
C LYS A 72 8.68 1.15 -4.69
N ALA A 73 8.28 -0.10 -4.43
CA ALA A 73 7.50 -0.46 -3.25
C ALA A 73 8.23 -0.12 -1.93
N LEU A 74 9.55 -0.36 -1.86
CA LEU A 74 10.37 0.04 -0.71
C LEU A 74 10.41 1.56 -0.48
N GLN A 75 10.45 2.36 -1.55
CA GLN A 75 10.39 3.82 -1.44
C GLN A 75 9.05 4.28 -0.88
N VAL A 76 7.95 3.68 -1.36
CA VAL A 76 6.59 3.96 -0.86
C VAL A 76 6.45 3.56 0.60
N LEU A 77 7.02 2.42 1.01
CA LEU A 77 7.03 1.98 2.41
C LEU A 77 7.75 2.97 3.34
N THR A 78 8.85 3.56 2.88
CA THR A 78 9.59 4.58 3.63
C THR A 78 8.73 5.82 3.91
N LEU A 79 7.89 6.21 2.93
CA LEU A 79 6.94 7.32 3.07
C LEU A 79 5.74 6.98 3.96
N MET A 80 5.31 5.71 3.97
CA MET A 80 4.22 5.24 4.83
C MET A 80 4.64 5.09 6.30
N THR A 81 5.91 4.82 6.56
CA THR A 81 6.46 4.59 7.93
C THR A 81 6.07 5.67 8.96
N PRO A 82 6.20 6.98 8.70
CA PRO A 82 5.75 8.00 9.65
C PRO A 82 4.22 8.09 9.78
N ILE A 83 3.46 7.75 8.74
CA ILE A 83 1.99 7.77 8.72
C ILE A 83 1.42 6.62 9.57
N LEU A 84 2.08 5.46 9.50
CA LEU A 84 1.74 4.25 10.24
C LEU A 84 2.19 4.28 11.70
N ARG A 85 2.98 5.29 12.11
CA ARG A 85 3.46 5.43 13.49
C ARG A 85 2.32 5.58 14.52
N GLY A 86 1.12 5.96 14.08
CA GLY A 86 -0.12 5.97 14.89
C GLY A 86 -1.06 4.78 14.65
N ALA A 87 -0.76 3.88 13.71
CA ALA A 87 -1.58 2.71 13.40
C ALA A 87 -1.12 1.50 14.24
N SER A 88 -2.05 0.64 14.64
CA SER A 88 -1.78 -0.43 15.60
C SER A 88 -0.78 -1.47 15.10
N SER A 89 -0.09 -2.08 16.07
CA SER A 89 1.02 -3.05 15.98
C SER A 89 0.99 -4.09 14.83
N PRO A 90 -0.15 -4.70 14.43
CA PRO A 90 -0.15 -5.77 13.42
C PRO A 90 0.23 -5.33 12.01
N VAL A 91 -0.13 -4.11 11.59
CA VAL A 91 0.15 -3.61 10.23
C VAL A 91 1.64 -3.33 10.06
N MET A 92 2.25 -2.74 11.08
CA MET A 92 3.69 -2.49 11.12
C MET A 92 4.47 -3.81 11.07
N VAL A 93 4.04 -4.83 11.81
CA VAL A 93 4.68 -6.15 11.80
C VAL A 93 4.67 -6.77 10.40
N SER A 94 3.53 -6.81 9.70
CA SER A 94 3.46 -7.39 8.35
C SER A 94 4.30 -6.65 7.31
N LEU A 95 4.35 -5.32 7.39
CA LEU A 95 5.15 -4.51 6.47
C LEU A 95 6.66 -4.65 6.72
N VAL A 96 7.07 -4.69 7.98
CA VAL A 96 8.47 -4.92 8.37
C VAL A 96 8.91 -6.31 7.95
N THR A 97 8.07 -7.33 8.15
CA THR A 97 8.36 -8.71 7.70
C THR A 97 8.56 -8.76 6.19
N ALA A 98 7.63 -8.21 5.41
CA ALA A 98 7.72 -8.22 3.94
C ALA A 98 8.93 -7.43 3.40
N ALA A 99 9.30 -6.32 4.04
CA ALA A 99 10.52 -5.60 3.70
C ALA A 99 11.79 -6.40 4.02
N THR A 100 11.79 -7.11 5.14
CA THR A 100 12.91 -7.96 5.57
C THR A 100 13.08 -9.16 4.63
N ASP A 101 11.98 -9.79 4.22
CA ASP A 101 11.98 -10.90 3.26
C ASP A 101 12.49 -10.45 1.87
N ASN A 102 12.11 -9.24 1.42
CA ASN A 102 12.67 -8.65 0.20
C ASN A 102 14.20 -8.49 0.30
N LEU A 103 14.70 -7.91 1.40
CA LEU A 103 16.14 -7.69 1.59
C LEU A 103 16.95 -8.99 1.66
N ASN A 104 16.35 -10.06 2.18
CA ASN A 104 16.99 -11.38 2.33
C ASN A 104 16.90 -12.26 1.07
N SER A 105 16.08 -11.90 0.07
CA SER A 105 15.92 -12.67 -1.18
C SER A 105 17.10 -12.56 -2.17
N LYS A 106 18.30 -12.23 -1.68
CA LYS A 106 19.54 -12.21 -2.47
C LYS A 106 20.31 -13.52 -2.34
#